data_AF-X1MU83-F1
#
_entry.id   AF-X1MU83-F1
#
_cell.length_a   1.000
_cell.length_b   1.000
_cell.length_c   1.000
_cell.angle_alpha   90.00
_cell.angle_beta   90.00
_cell.angle_gamma   90.00
#
_symmetry.space_group_name_H-M   'P 1'
#
loop_
_entity.id
_entity.type
_entity.pdbx_description
1 polymer ?
#
loop_
_entity_poly.entity_id
_entity_poly.type
_entity_poly.pdbx_seq_one_letter_code
_entity_poly.pdbx_strand_id
1 'polypeptide(L)'
;MKNLSNSPGYLSQTRVLFRGYKNILITIFLFLFSALSARADSFLDVVINEIAWMGTATNSADEWIELYNNANQDINLGGWGLYEAGGETLIEPLTGVIKAKSYYLIERTDNTTIRDIPASQEPS
;
A
#
# COMPACT_ATOMS: atom_id res chain seq x y z
N MET A 1 -51.48 23.69 58.44
CA MET A 1 -51.02 22.52 57.66
C MET A 1 -50.31 23.06 56.42
N LYS A 2 -48.98 22.87 56.28
CA LYS A 2 -48.19 23.42 55.16
C LYS A 2 -48.32 22.50 53.93
N ASN A 3 -48.73 23.06 52.80
CA ASN A 3 -48.81 22.37 51.52
C ASN A 3 -47.40 22.30 50.90
N LEU A 4 -46.89 21.09 50.64
CA LEU A 4 -45.58 20.85 50.06
C LEU A 4 -45.67 21.05 48.55
N SER A 5 -45.01 22.10 48.04
CA SER A 5 -44.91 22.40 46.62
C SER A 5 -44.19 21.27 45.88
N ASN A 6 -44.91 20.62 44.96
CA ASN A 6 -44.29 19.84 43.89
C ASN A 6 -43.53 20.80 42.98
N SER A 7 -42.20 20.69 42.94
CA SER A 7 -41.35 21.41 41.99
C SER A 7 -40.86 20.44 40.91
N PRO A 8 -41.42 20.49 39.67
CA PRO A 8 -40.91 19.70 38.56
C PRO A 8 -39.84 20.52 37.81
N GLY A 9 -38.57 20.38 38.20
CA GLY A 9 -37.49 21.21 37.64
C GLY A 9 -36.20 20.51 37.20
N TYR A 10 -36.04 19.19 37.43
CA TYR A 10 -34.72 18.55 37.25
C TYR A 10 -34.61 17.59 36.05
N LEU A 11 -35.71 17.20 35.40
CA LEU A 11 -35.68 16.13 34.38
C LEU A 11 -35.51 16.61 32.92
N SER A 12 -35.41 17.92 32.68
CA SER A 12 -35.20 18.48 31.33
C SER A 12 -33.73 18.61 30.94
N GLN A 13 -32.83 18.80 31.92
CA GLN A 13 -31.42 19.12 31.66
C GLN A 13 -30.61 17.91 31.18
N THR A 14 -31.00 16.69 31.57
CA THR A 14 -30.29 15.47 31.20
C THR A 14 -30.57 15.02 29.77
N ARG A 15 -31.67 15.43 29.14
CA ARG A 15 -32.01 15.00 27.77
C ARG A 15 -31.25 15.76 26.67
N VAL A 16 -30.81 16.99 26.94
CA VAL A 16 -30.09 17.85 25.98
C VAL A 16 -28.61 17.47 25.92
N LEU A 17 -27.99 17.26 27.08
CA LEU A 17 -26.60 16.80 27.20
C LEU A 17 -26.40 15.46 26.46
N PHE A 18 -27.42 14.59 26.47
CA PHE A 18 -27.33 13.27 25.85
C PHE A 18 -27.34 13.26 24.31
N ARG A 19 -27.94 14.28 23.71
CA ARG A 19 -27.97 14.46 22.25
C ARG A 19 -26.67 15.06 21.73
N GLY A 20 -26.02 15.96 22.49
CA GLY A 20 -24.77 16.59 22.11
C GLY A 20 -23.59 15.61 22.04
N TYR A 21 -23.41 14.78 23.07
CA TYR A 21 -22.29 13.83 23.09
C TYR A 21 -22.43 12.74 22.02
N LYS A 22 -23.66 12.29 21.69
CA LYS A 22 -23.88 11.28 20.64
C LYS A 22 -23.44 11.79 19.26
N ASN A 23 -23.76 13.03 18.93
CA ASN A 23 -23.40 13.62 17.64
C ASN A 23 -21.89 13.81 17.52
N ILE A 24 -21.23 14.27 18.59
CA ILE A 24 -19.78 14.44 18.63
C ILE A 24 -19.04 13.10 18.50
N LEU A 25 -19.50 12.06 19.21
CA LEU A 25 -18.92 10.72 19.11
C LEU A 25 -19.13 10.11 17.72
N ILE A 26 -20.29 10.32 17.08
CA ILE A 26 -20.54 9.87 15.71
C ILE A 26 -19.63 10.58 14.72
N THR A 27 -19.43 11.91 14.83
CA THR A 27 -18.54 12.65 13.94
C THR A 27 -17.08 12.24 14.11
N ILE A 28 -16.62 12.03 15.35
CA ILE A 28 -15.26 11.53 15.62
C ILE A 28 -15.09 10.11 15.08
N PHE A 29 -16.08 9.23 15.26
CA PHE A 29 -16.06 7.88 14.72
C PHE A 29 -16.03 7.87 13.19
N LEU A 30 -16.85 8.70 12.52
CA LEU A 30 -16.85 8.82 11.06
C LEU A 30 -15.53 9.41 10.52
N PHE A 31 -14.93 10.36 11.23
CA PHE A 31 -13.64 10.95 10.86
C PHE A 31 -12.49 9.94 11.06
N LEU A 32 -12.46 9.23 12.20
CA LEU A 32 -11.48 8.17 12.47
C LEU A 32 -11.64 6.96 11.54
N PHE A 33 -12.87 6.62 11.15
CA PHE A 33 -13.14 5.53 10.20
C PHE A 33 -12.69 5.89 8.77
N SER A 34 -12.83 7.15 8.36
CA SER A 34 -12.32 7.60 7.04
C SER A 34 -10.79 7.55 6.93
N ALA A 35 -10.08 7.82 8.03
CA ALA A 35 -8.62 7.79 8.09
C ALA A 35 -8.03 6.37 8.09
N LEU A 36 -8.86 5.33 8.29
CA LEU A 36 -8.43 3.94 8.34
C LEU A 36 -8.94 3.14 7.14
N SER A 37 -8.84 3.72 5.94
CA SER A 37 -9.07 2.96 4.71
C SER A 37 -7.81 2.15 4.38
N ALA A 38 -7.79 0.87 4.74
CA ALA A 38 -6.82 -0.07 4.17
C ALA A 38 -7.11 -0.20 2.67
N ARG A 39 -6.11 0.10 1.84
CA ARG A 39 -6.20 -0.02 0.38
C ARG A 39 -5.56 -1.34 -0.01
N ALA A 40 -6.29 -2.17 -0.74
CA ALA A 40 -5.75 -3.38 -1.32
C ALA A 40 -5.07 -3.00 -2.63
N ASP A 41 -3.84 -3.48 -2.83
CA ASP A 41 -3.23 -3.49 -4.16
C ASP A 41 -4.10 -4.36 -5.07
N SER A 42 -4.38 -3.83 -6.27
CA SER A 42 -5.26 -4.48 -7.23
C SER A 42 -4.46 -5.45 -8.13
N PHE A 43 -5.16 -6.41 -8.73
CA PHE A 43 -4.55 -7.23 -9.77
C PHE A 43 -4.02 -6.31 -10.87
N LEU A 44 -2.76 -6.52 -11.27
CA LEU A 44 -2.01 -5.73 -12.26
C LEU A 44 -1.44 -4.39 -11.76
N ASP A 45 -1.46 -4.10 -10.46
CA ASP A 45 -0.77 -2.93 -9.91
C ASP A 45 0.76 -3.06 -10.05
N VAL A 46 1.30 -4.25 -9.80
CA VAL A 46 2.69 -4.60 -10.12
C VAL A 46 2.67 -5.71 -11.16
N VAL A 47 3.39 -5.51 -12.26
CA VAL A 47 3.50 -6.47 -13.37
C VAL A 47 4.96 -6.75 -13.70
N ILE A 48 5.23 -7.92 -14.28
CA ILE A 48 6.52 -8.17 -14.91
C ILE A 48 6.55 -7.37 -16.22
N ASN A 49 7.51 -6.45 -16.34
CA ASN A 49 7.71 -5.64 -17.54
C ASN A 49 8.71 -6.30 -18.51
N GLU A 50 9.82 -6.82 -17.97
CA GLU A 50 10.88 -7.42 -18.77
C GLU A 50 11.51 -8.64 -18.08
N ILE A 51 11.97 -9.60 -18.90
CA ILE A 51 12.80 -10.73 -18.47
C ILE A 51 13.98 -10.86 -19.44
N ALA A 52 15.19 -10.60 -18.97
CA ALA A 52 16.43 -10.72 -19.73
C ALA A 52 17.21 -11.99 -19.34
N TRP A 53 16.64 -13.14 -19.66
CA TRP A 53 17.17 -14.44 -19.22
C TRP A 53 18.43 -14.91 -19.96
N MET A 54 18.75 -14.32 -21.13
CA MET A 54 19.92 -14.71 -21.92
C MET A 54 21.21 -13.99 -21.49
N GLY A 55 21.12 -13.09 -20.51
CA GLY A 55 22.18 -12.16 -20.19
C GLY A 55 22.45 -11.15 -21.30
N THR A 56 23.65 -10.55 -21.27
CA THR A 56 24.12 -9.66 -22.33
C THR A 56 25.06 -10.41 -23.29
N ALA A 57 25.38 -9.78 -24.43
CA ALA A 57 26.40 -10.30 -25.34
C ALA A 57 27.79 -10.42 -24.68
N THR A 58 28.04 -9.63 -23.64
CA THR A 58 29.29 -9.63 -22.88
C THR A 58 29.31 -10.74 -21.84
N ASN A 59 28.17 -11.02 -21.22
CA ASN A 59 28.06 -11.99 -20.16
C ASN A 59 26.66 -12.60 -20.06
N SER A 60 26.56 -13.91 -20.27
CA SER A 60 25.31 -14.65 -20.13
C SER A 60 24.79 -14.70 -18.70
N ALA A 61 25.55 -14.19 -17.73
CA ALA A 61 25.11 -14.07 -16.34
C ALA A 61 24.46 -12.73 -15.99
N ASP A 62 24.44 -11.77 -16.91
CA ASP A 62 23.81 -10.46 -16.72
C ASP A 62 22.28 -10.58 -16.86
N GLU A 63 21.65 -11.42 -16.04
CA GLU A 63 20.23 -11.70 -16.10
C GLU A 63 19.46 -10.78 -15.14
N TRP A 64 18.34 -10.23 -15.62
CA TRP A 64 17.44 -9.43 -14.78
C TRP A 64 15.96 -9.69 -15.06
N ILE A 65 15.15 -9.38 -14.05
CA ILE A 65 13.70 -9.23 -14.14
C ILE A 65 13.37 -7.80 -13.73
N GLU A 66 12.52 -7.14 -14.53
CA GLU A 66 12.01 -5.82 -14.21
C GLU A 66 10.54 -5.89 -13.85
N LEU A 67 10.20 -5.30 -12.70
CA LEU A 67 8.81 -5.09 -12.27
C LEU A 67 8.42 -3.65 -12.54
N TYR A 68 7.19 -3.44 -13.01
CA TYR A 68 6.61 -2.11 -13.20
C TYR A 68 5.40 -1.90 -12.30
N ASN A 69 5.37 -0.75 -11.62
CA ASN A 69 4.22 -0.30 -10.86
C ASN A 69 3.28 0.49 -11.79
N ASN A 70 2.20 -0.15 -12.21
CA ASN A 70 1.16 0.43 -13.03
C ASN A 70 0.11 1.22 -12.22
N ALA A 71 0.22 1.32 -10.90
CA ALA A 71 -0.63 2.18 -10.10
C ALA A 71 -0.20 3.65 -10.19
N ASN A 72 -1.07 4.54 -9.74
CA ASN A 72 -0.79 5.99 -9.60
C ASN A 72 -0.26 6.33 -8.19
N GLN A 73 0.18 5.33 -7.43
CA GLN A 73 0.73 5.48 -6.09
C GLN A 73 1.96 4.60 -5.90
N ASP A 74 2.74 4.92 -4.87
CA ASP A 74 3.87 4.11 -4.42
C ASP A 74 3.37 2.78 -3.83
N ILE A 75 4.06 1.68 -4.16
CA ILE A 75 3.76 0.33 -3.67
C ILE A 75 4.92 -0.18 -2.83
N ASN A 76 4.65 -0.59 -1.60
CA ASN A 76 5.63 -1.18 -0.69
C ASN A 76 5.69 -2.70 -0.93
N LEU A 77 6.87 -3.20 -1.30
CA LEU A 77 7.12 -4.62 -1.57
C LEU A 77 7.44 -5.43 -0.32
N GLY A 78 7.37 -4.84 0.87
CA GLY A 78 7.66 -5.52 2.14
C GLY A 78 6.81 -6.77 2.31
N GLY A 79 7.47 -7.93 2.37
CA GLY A 79 6.82 -9.23 2.51
C GLY A 79 6.39 -9.87 1.18
N TRP A 80 6.65 -9.22 0.04
CA TRP A 80 6.46 -9.81 -1.28
C TRP A 80 7.66 -10.69 -1.64
N GLY A 81 7.45 -11.63 -2.56
CA GLY A 81 8.48 -12.50 -3.09
C GLY A 81 8.22 -12.82 -4.55
N LEU A 82 9.28 -13.01 -5.32
CA LEU A 82 9.22 -13.64 -6.63
C LEU A 82 9.24 -15.16 -6.43
N TYR A 83 8.29 -15.87 -7.02
CA TYR A 83 8.17 -17.32 -6.89
C TYR A 83 8.24 -18.00 -8.25
N GLU A 84 8.66 -19.27 -8.25
CA GLU A 84 8.50 -20.15 -9.40
C GLU A 84 7.02 -20.35 -9.74
N ALA A 85 6.77 -20.76 -10.99
CA ALA A 85 5.43 -21.14 -11.41
C ALA A 85 4.86 -22.23 -10.47
N GLY A 86 3.69 -21.96 -9.88
CA GLY A 86 3.09 -22.82 -8.85
C GLY A 86 3.21 -22.27 -7.43
N GLY A 87 4.08 -21.29 -7.18
CA GLY A 87 4.13 -20.54 -5.92
C GLY A 87 4.78 -21.27 -4.74
N GLU A 88 5.34 -22.46 -4.96
CA GLU A 88 5.93 -23.29 -3.89
C GLU A 88 7.37 -22.88 -3.54
N THR A 89 8.13 -22.40 -4.53
CA THR A 89 9.54 -22.07 -4.38
C THR A 89 9.74 -20.57 -4.49
N LEU A 90 10.25 -19.95 -3.41
CA LEU A 90 10.68 -18.55 -3.39
C LEU A 90 12.01 -18.43 -4.15
N ILE A 91 12.02 -17.61 -5.19
CA ILE A 91 13.21 -17.25 -5.96
C ILE A 91 13.97 -16.11 -5.26
N GLU A 92 13.27 -15.00 -4.99
CA GLU A 92 13.89 -13.80 -4.41
C GLU A 92 12.90 -13.04 -3.51
N PRO A 93 13.25 -12.73 -2.25
CA PRO A 93 12.45 -11.82 -1.43
C PRO A 93 12.54 -10.38 -1.95
N LEU A 94 11.41 -9.71 -2.09
CA LEU A 94 11.37 -8.32 -2.53
C LEU A 94 11.37 -7.38 -1.33
N THR A 95 11.97 -6.20 -1.52
CA THR A 95 12.01 -5.17 -0.47
C THR A 95 11.86 -3.78 -1.09
N GLY A 96 11.64 -2.78 -0.24
CA GLY A 96 11.59 -1.38 -0.67
C GLY A 96 10.23 -0.98 -1.24
N VAL A 97 10.26 0.06 -2.07
CA VAL A 97 9.06 0.72 -2.60
C VAL A 97 9.24 0.98 -4.08
N ILE A 98 8.32 0.50 -4.91
CA ILE A 98 8.23 0.92 -6.31
C ILE A 98 7.40 2.21 -6.35
N LYS A 99 8.00 3.31 -6.79
CA LYS A 99 7.27 4.57 -6.96
C LYS A 99 6.17 4.42 -8.01
N ALA A 100 5.13 5.27 -7.92
CA ALA A 100 4.08 5.32 -8.94
C ALA A 100 4.69 5.39 -10.35
N LYS A 101 4.19 4.55 -11.28
CA LYS A 101 4.66 4.55 -12.68
C LYS A 101 6.17 4.38 -12.84
N SER A 102 6.80 3.66 -11.92
CA SER A 102 8.25 3.42 -11.89
C SER A 102 8.57 1.93 -11.87
N TYR A 103 9.87 1.62 -11.94
CA TYR A 103 10.39 0.27 -12.12
C TYR A 103 11.17 -0.22 -10.89
N TYR A 104 11.29 -1.53 -10.76
CA TYR A 104 12.10 -2.21 -9.76
C TYR A 104 12.87 -3.36 -10.42
N LEU A 105 14.19 -3.35 -10.28
CA LEU A 105 15.08 -4.28 -10.95
C LEU A 105 15.55 -5.38 -10.00
N ILE A 106 15.50 -6.62 -10.47
CA ILE A 106 16.00 -7.81 -9.78
C ILE A 106 17.10 -8.41 -10.64
N GLU A 107 18.34 -8.45 -10.15
CA GLU A 107 19.50 -8.99 -10.86
C GLU A 107 19.99 -10.29 -10.19
N ARG A 108 20.54 -11.23 -10.97
CA ARG A 108 20.93 -12.56 -10.46
C ARG A 108 22.16 -12.55 -9.54
N THR A 109 23.15 -11.70 -9.80
CA THR A 109 24.51 -11.97 -9.27
C THR A 109 25.29 -10.80 -8.68
N ASP A 110 24.92 -9.52 -8.87
CA ASP A 110 25.59 -8.40 -8.18
C ASP A 110 24.80 -7.09 -8.29
N ASN A 111 24.78 -6.25 -7.24
CA ASN A 111 24.13 -4.92 -7.20
C ASN A 111 24.93 -3.83 -7.97
N THR A 112 25.56 -4.21 -9.08
CA THR A 112 26.47 -3.37 -9.87
C THR A 112 26.28 -3.48 -11.37
N THR A 113 25.39 -4.33 -11.87
CA THR A 113 25.27 -4.58 -13.31
C THR A 113 24.59 -3.42 -14.02
N ILE A 114 23.64 -2.73 -13.38
CA ILE A 114 23.05 -1.49 -13.89
C ILE A 114 22.98 -0.45 -12.76
N ARG A 115 24.07 0.33 -12.56
CA ARG A 115 23.98 1.62 -11.86
C ARG A 115 23.88 2.71 -12.92
N ASP A 116 22.72 3.35 -12.95
CA ASP A 116 22.45 4.61 -13.67
C ASP A 116 22.36 4.54 -15.20
N ILE A 117 21.47 3.70 -15.75
CA ILE A 117 21.00 3.92 -17.14
C ILE A 117 19.62 4.59 -17.08
N PRO A 118 19.46 5.87 -17.48
CA PRO A 118 18.13 6.41 -17.76
C PRO A 118 17.51 5.58 -18.87
N ALA A 119 16.32 5.04 -18.65
CA ALA A 119 15.57 4.22 -19.60
C ALA A 119 15.52 4.90 -20.98
N SER A 120 16.42 4.50 -21.86
CA SER A 120 16.48 4.88 -23.27
C SER A 120 17.53 4.00 -23.92
N GLN A 121 17.13 2.79 -24.30
CA GLN A 121 17.62 2.15 -25.51
C GLN A 121 16.69 1.01 -25.91
N GLU A 122 15.94 1.24 -26.99
CA GLU A 122 15.34 0.20 -27.82
C GLU A 122 16.46 -0.73 -28.35
N PRO A 123 16.31 -2.06 -28.30
CA PRO A 123 17.27 -2.96 -28.88
C PRO A 123 17.22 -2.89 -30.41
N SER A 124 18.39 -2.72 -31.03
CA SER A 124 18.60 -2.82 -32.48
C SER A 124 18.42 -4.25 -33.00
#